data_AF-A0A386CA57-F1
#
_entry.id   AF-A0A386CA57-F1
#
_cell.length_a   1.000
_cell.length_b   1.000
_cell.length_c   1.000
_cell.angle_alpha   90.00
_cell.angle_beta   90.00
_cell.angle_gamma   90.00
#
_symmetry.space_group_name_H-M   'P 1'
#
loop_
_entity.id
_entity.type
_entity.pdbx_description
1 polymer ?
#
loop_
_entity_poly.entity_id
_entity_poly.type
_entity_poly.pdbx_seq_one_letter_code
_entity_poly.pdbx_strand_id
1 'polypeptide(L)'
;MLRCEHCLLAFPEREAVRDGERVFCCTGCRGVYQLISAEGLGSFYQGRRWDEPGLAVDPARPVDAGAFREAVRSVEGGLAELDVYIDGIRCASCVWLNERLLARLPGVASARVNYATHRARVR
;
A
#
# COMPACT_ATOMS: atom_id res chain seq x y z
N MET A 1 -18.15 14.24 -12.36
CA MET A 1 -17.40 12.99 -12.02
C MET A 1 -15.93 13.34 -12.12
N LEU A 2 -15.17 13.06 -11.07
CA LEU A 2 -13.72 13.28 -11.04
C LEU A 2 -13.00 11.93 -11.16
N ARG A 3 -11.69 11.96 -11.45
CA ARG A 3 -10.83 10.77 -11.47
C ARG A 3 -9.76 10.93 -10.40
N CYS A 4 -9.55 9.89 -9.59
CA CYS A 4 -8.61 9.95 -8.46
C CYS A 4 -7.16 9.93 -8.96
N GLU A 5 -6.33 10.85 -8.47
CA GLU A 5 -4.88 10.96 -8.79
C GLU A 5 -4.07 9.73 -8.32
N HIS A 6 -4.62 8.93 -7.41
CA HIS A 6 -3.94 7.74 -6.90
C HIS A 6 -4.44 6.44 -7.53
N CYS A 7 -5.74 6.14 -7.49
CA CYS A 7 -6.28 4.85 -7.92
C CYS A 7 -6.95 4.88 -9.30
N LEU A 8 -7.10 6.06 -9.91
CA LEU A 8 -7.74 6.28 -11.22
C LEU A 8 -9.24 5.91 -11.29
N LEU A 9 -9.87 5.55 -10.17
CA LEU A 9 -11.32 5.37 -10.10
C LEU A 9 -12.05 6.69 -10.35
N ALA A 10 -13.18 6.60 -11.06
CA ALA A 10 -14.12 7.71 -11.18
C ALA A 10 -14.97 7.82 -9.90
N PHE A 11 -15.20 9.03 -9.41
CA PHE A 11 -16.00 9.25 -8.20
C PHE A 11 -16.80 10.58 -8.25
N PRO A 12 -17.88 10.72 -7.45
CA PRO A 12 -18.66 11.94 -7.37
C PRO A 12 -17.87 13.11 -6.77
N GLU A 13 -17.98 14.31 -7.34
CA GLU A 13 -17.21 15.48 -6.90
C GLU A 13 -17.46 15.86 -5.42
N ARG A 14 -18.67 15.63 -4.92
CA ARG A 14 -19.04 15.84 -3.51
C ARG A 14 -18.23 15.00 -2.51
N GLU A 15 -17.61 13.91 -2.96
CA GLU A 15 -16.81 12.99 -2.14
C GLU A 15 -15.30 13.29 -2.25
N ALA A 16 -14.92 14.39 -2.93
CA ALA A 16 -13.53 14.71 -3.19
C ALA A 16 -12.75 15.11 -1.92
N VAL A 17 -11.67 14.38 -1.67
CA VAL A 17 -10.60 14.83 -0.79
C VAL A 17 -9.59 15.61 -1.63
N ARG A 18 -9.41 16.91 -1.32
CA ARG A 18 -8.52 17.82 -2.07
C ARG A 18 -7.18 18.02 -1.35
N ASP A 19 -6.11 18.15 -2.14
CA ASP A 19 -4.76 18.51 -1.68
C ASP A 19 -4.11 19.42 -2.73
N GLY A 20 -4.21 20.74 -2.54
CA GLY A 20 -3.91 21.71 -3.58
C GLY A 20 -4.79 21.50 -4.81
N GLU A 21 -4.16 21.36 -5.98
CA GLU A 21 -4.85 21.09 -7.26
C GLU A 21 -5.23 19.61 -7.44
N ARG A 22 -4.76 18.71 -6.57
CA ARG A 22 -4.98 17.26 -6.69
C ARG A 22 -6.28 16.82 -6.02
N VAL A 23 -6.91 15.79 -6.58
CA VAL A 23 -8.18 15.23 -6.10
C VAL A 23 -8.11 13.72 -5.87
N PHE A 24 -8.70 13.26 -4.76
CA PHE A 24 -8.71 11.86 -4.34
C PHE A 24 -10.11 11.40 -3.97
N CYS A 25 -10.40 10.12 -4.21
CA CYS A 25 -11.68 9.52 -3.85
C CYS A 25 -11.82 9.22 -2.34
N CYS A 26 -10.72 9.22 -1.57
CA CYS A 26 -10.72 9.01 -0.12
C CYS A 26 -9.41 9.47 0.54
N THR A 27 -9.41 9.61 1.88
CA THR A 27 -8.23 9.98 2.67
C THR A 27 -7.08 8.98 2.53
N GLY A 28 -7.40 7.69 2.33
CA GLY A 28 -6.39 6.65 2.08
C GLY A 28 -5.62 6.89 0.78
N CYS A 29 -6.33 7.19 -0.32
CA CYS A 29 -5.70 7.52 -1.59
C CYS A 29 -4.80 8.76 -1.50
N ARG A 30 -5.23 9.80 -0.77
CA ARG A 30 -4.37 10.96 -0.48
C ARG A 30 -3.12 10.56 0.29
N GLY A 31 -3.27 9.77 1.36
CA GLY A 31 -2.15 9.34 2.22
C GLY A 31 -1.11 8.51 1.46
N VAL A 32 -1.55 7.53 0.68
CA VAL A 32 -0.64 6.73 -0.15
C VAL A 32 0.03 7.60 -1.21
N TYR A 33 -0.71 8.54 -1.81
CA TYR A 33 -0.13 9.47 -2.77
C TYR A 33 0.99 10.32 -2.17
N GLN A 34 0.72 10.92 -1.01
CA GLN A 34 1.69 11.73 -0.28
C GLN A 34 2.91 10.91 0.12
N LEU A 35 2.72 9.69 0.61
CA LEU A 35 3.80 8.78 0.98
C LEU A 35 4.70 8.47 -0.22
N ILE A 36 4.14 7.99 -1.33
CA ILE A 36 4.91 7.68 -2.55
C ILE A 36 5.69 8.91 -3.04
N SER A 37 5.04 10.08 -2.99
CA SER A 37 5.64 11.34 -3.44
C SER A 37 6.78 11.80 -2.53
N ALA A 38 6.57 11.78 -1.21
CA ALA A 38 7.56 12.15 -0.22
C ALA A 38 8.80 11.25 -0.25
N GLU A 39 8.61 9.98 -0.64
CA GLU A 39 9.70 9.01 -0.77
C GLU A 39 10.49 9.11 -2.06
N GLY A 40 10.22 10.12 -2.90
CA GLY A 40 10.87 10.31 -4.20
C GLY A 40 10.47 9.26 -5.23
N LEU A 41 9.39 8.50 -4.98
CA LEU A 41 8.94 7.39 -5.82
C LEU A 41 7.88 7.83 -6.84
N GLY A 42 7.85 9.11 -7.20
CA GLY A 42 6.86 9.71 -8.09
C GLY A 42 6.83 9.10 -9.50
N SER A 43 7.91 8.44 -9.95
CA SER A 43 7.93 7.68 -11.21
C SER A 43 6.89 6.56 -11.26
N PHE A 44 6.41 6.09 -10.10
CA PHE A 44 5.26 5.18 -9.99
C PHE A 44 4.02 5.68 -10.75
N TYR A 45 3.80 6.99 -10.79
CA TYR A 45 2.67 7.61 -11.49
C TYR A 45 2.91 7.73 -13.00
N GLN A 46 4.15 7.88 -13.44
CA GLN A 46 4.51 8.12 -14.84
C GLN A 46 4.39 6.85 -15.70
N GLY A 47 4.59 5.66 -15.11
CA GLY A 47 4.56 4.37 -15.80
C GLY A 47 3.20 3.68 -15.86
N ARG A 48 2.13 4.30 -15.35
CA ARG A 48 0.81 3.67 -15.27
C ARG A 48 0.08 3.70 -16.61
N ARG A 49 0.23 2.61 -17.37
CA ARG A 49 -0.55 2.30 -18.59
C ARG A 49 -1.67 1.30 -18.34
N TRP A 50 -2.15 1.20 -17.10
CA TRP A 50 -3.15 0.20 -16.74
C TRP A 50 -4.54 0.81 -16.88
N ASP A 51 -5.30 0.27 -17.83
CA ASP A 51 -6.68 0.69 -18.12
C ASP A 51 -7.66 0.22 -17.03
N GLU A 52 -7.22 -0.67 -16.14
CA GLU A 52 -7.99 -1.14 -15.01
C GLU A 52 -7.87 -0.19 -13.81
N PRO A 53 -9.00 0.34 -13.30
CA PRO A 53 -8.97 1.15 -12.10
C PRO A 53 -8.51 0.34 -10.88
N GLY A 54 -7.93 1.01 -9.90
CA GLY A 54 -7.54 0.41 -8.63
C GLY A 54 -8.72 -0.24 -7.91
N LEU A 55 -8.42 -1.18 -7.01
CA LEU A 55 -9.44 -1.83 -6.17
C LEU A 55 -10.12 -0.81 -5.25
N ALA A 56 -11.46 -0.84 -5.22
CA ALA A 56 -12.22 -0.17 -4.19
C ALA A 56 -11.99 -0.90 -2.86
N VAL A 57 -11.17 -0.31 -2.00
CA VAL A 57 -10.99 -0.77 -0.61
C VAL A 57 -11.79 0.14 0.31
N ASP A 58 -12.41 -0.43 1.34
CA ASP A 58 -12.98 0.34 2.44
C ASP A 58 -11.84 0.78 3.37
N PRO A 59 -11.43 2.07 3.36
CA PRO A 59 -10.36 2.55 4.22
C PRO A 59 -10.74 2.57 5.70
N ALA A 60 -12.03 2.40 6.03
CA ALA A 60 -12.53 2.40 7.40
C ALA A 60 -12.48 1.01 8.05
N ARG A 61 -12.17 -0.07 7.30
CA ARG A 61 -12.07 -1.41 7.87
C ARG A 61 -10.87 -1.49 8.84
N PRO A 62 -11.09 -1.66 10.15
CA PRO A 62 -10.00 -1.73 11.10
C PRO A 62 -9.23 -3.05 10.95
N VAL A 63 -7.91 -2.97 11.09
CA VAL A 63 -7.02 -4.14 11.16
C VAL A 63 -6.75 -4.44 12.63
N ASP A 64 -7.14 -5.62 13.09
CA ASP A 64 -6.82 -6.07 14.44
C ASP A 64 -5.37 -6.54 14.53
N ALA A 65 -4.49 -5.69 15.05
CA ALA A 65 -3.09 -6.01 15.27
C ALA A 65 -2.90 -7.19 16.26
N GLY A 66 -3.85 -7.40 17.18
CA GLY A 66 -3.82 -8.50 18.15
C GLY A 66 -3.90 -9.87 17.48
N ALA A 67 -4.66 -9.96 16.39
CA ALA A 67 -4.83 -11.20 15.63
C ALA A 67 -3.53 -11.74 15.02
N PHE A 68 -2.48 -10.91 14.89
CA PHE A 68 -1.21 -11.34 14.31
C PHE A 68 -0.21 -11.88 15.33
N ARG A 69 -0.44 -11.70 16.64
CA ARG A 69 0.55 -12.01 17.69
C ARG A 69 0.99 -13.47 17.67
N GLU A 70 0.06 -14.40 17.50
CA GLU A 70 0.34 -15.84 17.47
C GLU A 70 1.07 -16.28 16.20
N ALA A 71 0.98 -15.48 15.13
CA ALA A 71 1.66 -15.75 13.86
C ALA A 71 3.12 -15.24 13.84
N VAL A 72 3.53 -14.44 14.82
CA VAL A 72 4.90 -13.95 14.96
C VAL A 72 5.80 -15.07 15.47
N ARG A 73 6.86 -15.37 14.72
CA ARG A 73 7.84 -16.41 15.05
C ARG A 73 9.16 -15.77 15.41
N SER A 74 9.77 -16.19 16.52
CA SER A 74 11.17 -15.80 16.80
C SER A 74 12.10 -16.48 15.80
N VAL A 75 13.11 -15.75 15.34
CA VAL A 75 14.18 -16.28 14.48
C VAL A 75 15.55 -15.92 15.06
N GLU A 76 16.61 -16.50 14.52
CA GLU A 76 17.97 -16.23 15.00
C GLU A 76 18.35 -14.75 14.90
N GLY A 77 19.30 -14.32 15.73
CA GLY A 77 19.80 -12.93 15.74
C GLY A 77 18.91 -11.94 16.50
N GLY A 78 17.98 -12.43 17.33
CA GLY A 78 17.07 -11.57 18.11
C GLY A 78 15.98 -10.90 17.28
N LEU A 79 15.74 -11.41 16.07
CA LEU A 79 14.69 -10.94 15.17
C LEU A 79 13.41 -11.78 15.33
N ALA A 80 12.31 -11.26 14.80
CA ALA A 80 11.06 -11.98 14.67
C ALA A 80 10.61 -11.96 13.20
N GLU A 81 9.80 -12.92 12.78
CA GLU A 81 9.29 -13.02 11.42
C GLU A 81 7.76 -13.16 11.45
N LEU A 82 7.10 -12.44 10.54
CA LEU A 82 5.66 -12.55 10.30
C LEU A 82 5.40 -12.65 8.79
N ASP A 83 4.56 -13.60 8.40
CA ASP A 83 3.99 -13.62 7.05
C ASP A 83 2.59 -13.02 7.09
N VAL A 84 2.39 -11.92 6.37
CA VAL A 84 1.11 -11.21 6.26
C VAL A 84 0.53 -11.43 4.86
N TYR A 85 -0.76 -11.74 4.78
CA TYR A 85 -1.46 -11.73 3.50
C TYR A 85 -1.79 -10.29 3.11
N ILE A 86 -1.41 -9.89 1.90
CA ILE A 86 -1.73 -8.58 1.32
C ILE A 86 -2.61 -8.79 0.10
N ASP A 87 -3.87 -8.41 0.26
CA ASP A 87 -4.82 -8.45 -0.83
C ASP A 87 -4.50 -7.41 -1.92
N GLY A 88 -4.93 -7.67 -3.15
CA GLY A 88 -4.87 -6.68 -4.24
C GLY A 88 -3.48 -6.42 -4.83
N ILE A 89 -2.45 -7.19 -4.48
CA ILE A 89 -1.16 -7.17 -5.20
C ILE A 89 -1.36 -7.78 -6.59
N ARG A 90 -1.05 -7.04 -7.66
CA ARG A 90 -1.28 -7.48 -9.04
C ARG A 90 -0.08 -7.36 -9.98
N CYS A 91 1.04 -6.77 -9.54
CA CYS A 91 2.25 -6.67 -10.36
C CYS A 91 3.53 -6.45 -9.56
N ALA A 92 4.64 -6.49 -10.30
CA ALA A 92 5.97 -6.12 -9.83
C ALA A 92 6.01 -4.71 -9.21
N SER A 93 5.23 -3.74 -9.69
CA SER A 93 5.20 -2.38 -9.10
C SER A 93 4.58 -2.39 -7.70
N CYS A 94 3.54 -3.20 -7.45
CA CYS A 94 2.98 -3.39 -6.11
C CYS A 94 3.99 -4.05 -5.17
N VAL A 95 4.71 -5.07 -5.65
CA VAL A 95 5.77 -5.76 -4.90
C VAL A 95 6.85 -4.75 -4.49
N TRP A 96 7.42 -4.04 -5.47
CA TRP A 96 8.48 -3.07 -5.24
C TRP A 96 8.07 -1.97 -4.25
N LEU A 97 6.85 -1.45 -4.39
CA LEU A 97 6.36 -0.40 -3.51
C LEU A 97 6.18 -0.91 -2.07
N ASN A 98 5.53 -2.07 -1.90
CA ASN A 98 5.30 -2.64 -0.56
C ASN A 98 6.62 -2.99 0.13
N GLU A 99 7.57 -3.65 -0.56
CA GLU A 99 8.88 -3.97 0.01
C GLU A 99 9.62 -2.71 0.45
N ARG A 100 9.63 -1.66 -0.39
CA ARG A 100 10.36 -0.42 -0.11
C ARG A 100 9.74 0.42 1.01
N LEU A 101 8.42 0.41 1.14
CA LEU A 101 7.73 1.09 2.23
C LEU A 101 7.91 0.34 3.56
N LEU A 102 7.71 -0.99 3.55
CA LEU A 102 7.87 -1.81 4.76
C LEU A 102 9.30 -1.73 5.30
N ALA A 103 10.31 -1.78 4.43
CA ALA A 103 11.71 -1.68 4.82
C ALA A 103 12.12 -0.32 5.43
N ARG A 104 11.28 0.71 5.30
CA ARG A 104 11.51 2.03 5.92
C ARG A 104 10.87 2.16 7.30
N LEU A 105 10.03 1.21 7.71
CA LEU A 105 9.36 1.25 9.00
C LEU A 105 10.37 0.96 10.13
N PRO A 106 10.32 1.72 11.23
CA PRO A 106 11.17 1.44 12.39
C PRO A 106 10.96 0.00 12.90
N GLY A 107 12.07 -0.72 13.11
CA GLY A 107 12.05 -2.09 13.60
C GLY A 107 11.90 -3.18 12.54
N VAL A 108 11.73 -2.82 11.26
CA VAL A 108 11.77 -3.79 10.15
C VAL A 108 13.21 -3.94 9.66
N ALA A 109 13.77 -5.13 9.81
CA ALA A 109 15.06 -5.52 9.25
C ALA A 109 14.96 -5.84 7.76
N SER A 110 13.87 -6.46 7.31
CA SER A 110 13.63 -6.73 5.88
C SER A 110 12.17 -7.00 5.56
N ALA A 111 11.76 -6.72 4.32
CA ALA A 111 10.45 -7.08 3.80
C ALA A 111 10.57 -7.70 2.41
N ARG A 112 9.86 -8.81 2.18
CA ARG A 112 9.83 -9.52 0.90
C ARG A 112 8.40 -9.85 0.53
N VAL A 113 7.97 -9.50 -0.67
CA VAL A 113 6.60 -9.67 -1.13
C VAL A 113 6.56 -10.62 -2.32
N ASN A 114 5.69 -11.61 -2.25
CA ASN A 114 5.40 -12.53 -3.35
C ASN A 114 3.97 -12.27 -3.83
N TYR A 115 3.84 -11.69 -5.03
CA TYR A 115 2.53 -11.38 -5.60
C TYR A 115 1.73 -12.62 -5.99
N ALA A 116 2.39 -13.72 -6.38
CA ALA A 116 1.70 -14.95 -6.78
C ALA A 116 1.03 -15.63 -5.57
N THR A 117 1.62 -15.49 -4.38
CA THR A 117 1.06 -16.03 -3.13
C THR A 117 0.37 -14.99 -2.27
N HIS A 118 0.39 -13.71 -2.68
CA HIS A 118 -0.13 -12.58 -1.91
C HIS A 118 0.47 -12.47 -0.49
N ARG A 119 1.70 -12.97 -0.27
CA ARG A 119 2.37 -12.94 1.04
C ARG A 119 3.47 -11.90 1.10
N ALA A 120 3.46 -11.10 2.16
CA ALA A 120 4.58 -10.29 2.60
C ALA A 120 5.23 -10.94 3.81
N ARG A 121 6.49 -11.32 3.69
CA ARG A 121 7.34 -11.72 4.80
C ARG A 121 8.06 -10.51 5.35
N VAL A 122 7.86 -10.22 6.63
CA VAL A 122 8.51 -9.11 7.33
C VAL A 122 9.37 -9.69 8.45
N ARG A 123 10.58 -9.16 8.57
CA ARG A 123 11.53 -9.42 9.66
C ARG A 123 12.01 -8.11 10.25
#